data_AF-Q8ZXF3-F1
#
_entry.id   AF-Q8ZXF3-F1
#
_cell.length_a   1.000
_cell.length_b   1.000
_cell.length_c   1.000
_cell.angle_alpha   90.00
_cell.angle_beta   90.00
_cell.angle_gamma   90.00
#
_symmetry.space_group_name_H-M   'P 1'
#
loop_
_entity.id
_entity.type
_entity.pdbx_description
1 polymer ?
#
loop_
_entity_poly.entity_id
_entity_poly.type
_entity_poly.pdbx_seq_one_letter_code
_entity_poly.pdbx_strand_id
1 'polypeptide(L)' 'MALDKWIEIAKAREGEIRARVKQYITERCPSADVVLFGSRARGDYHALSDWDLAIITPAGKYAVVHEEFGQAVYLPLSAY' A
#
# COMPACT_ATOMS: atom_id res chain seq x y z
N MET A 1 20.93 -22.04 8.27
CA MET A 1 21.78 -20.92 8.75
C MET A 1 21.74 -19.68 7.86
N ALA A 2 22.00 -19.74 6.54
CA ALA A 2 21.89 -18.54 5.68
C ALA A 2 20.43 -18.20 5.31
N LEU A 3 19.62 -19.23 4.96
CA LEU A 3 18.22 -19.06 4.54
C LEU A 3 17.32 -18.51 5.66
N ASP A 4 17.49 -19.02 6.88
CA ASP A 4 16.70 -18.59 8.06
C ASP A 4 16.90 -17.10 8.33
N LYS A 5 18.14 -16.60 8.17
CA LYS A 5 18.46 -15.19 8.32
C LYS A 5 17.76 -14.32 7.28
N TRP A 6 17.68 -14.76 6.03
CA TRP A 6 16.97 -14.03 4.96
C TRP A 6 15.45 -14.01 5.18
N ILE A 7 14.87 -15.10 5.70
CA ILE A 7 13.46 -15.16 6.06
C ILE A 7 13.13 -14.15 7.16
N GLU A 8 13.95 -14.08 8.21
CA GLU A 8 13.74 -13.12 9.29
C GLU A 8 13.90 -11.67 8.84
N ILE A 9 14.88 -11.38 7.97
CA ILE A 9 15.02 -10.05 7.35
C ILE A 9 13.79 -9.69 6.51
N ALA A 10 13.27 -10.63 5.72
CA ALA A 10 12.09 -10.40 4.89
C ALA A 10 10.83 -10.14 5.74
N LYS A 11 10.64 -10.87 6.84
CA LYS A 11 9.54 -10.63 7.78
C LYS A 11 9.64 -9.28 8.48
N ALA A 12 10.83 -8.90 8.94
CA ALA A 12 11.07 -7.60 9.57
C ALA A 12 10.73 -6.46 8.60
N ARG A 13 11.22 -6.57 7.35
CA ARG A 13 10.92 -5.62 6.27
C ARG A 13 9.42 -5.55 5.97
N GLU A 14 8.72 -6.67 5.91
CA GLU A 14 7.26 -6.69 5.71
C GLU A 14 6.54 -5.93 6.84
N GLY A 15 6.96 -6.13 8.09
CA GLY A 15 6.42 -5.43 9.26
C GLY A 15 6.60 -3.91 9.18
N GLU A 16 7.81 -3.47 8.81
CA GLU A 16 8.13 -2.05 8.61
C GLU A 16 7.27 -1.42 7.52
N ILE A 17 7.17 -2.07 6.36
CA ILE A 17 6.38 -1.58 5.23
C ILE A 17 4.88 -1.54 5.58
N ARG A 18 4.36 -2.55 6.29
CA ARG A 18 2.97 -2.57 6.76
C ARG A 18 2.69 -1.42 7.72
N ALA A 19 3.61 -1.13 8.65
CA ALA A 19 3.48 0.01 9.55
C ALA A 19 3.44 1.33 8.76
N ARG A 20 4.25 1.43 7.71
CA ARG A 20 4.29 2.61 6.85
C ARG A 20 3.01 2.81 6.05
N VAL A 21 2.45 1.76 5.47
CA VAL A 21 1.14 1.79 4.79
C VAL A 21 0.05 2.27 5.75
N LYS A 22 0.02 1.74 6.97
CA LYS A 22 -0.95 2.15 7.99
C LYS A 22 -0.80 3.63 8.35
N GLN A 23 0.44 4.10 8.53
CA GLN A 23 0.73 5.52 8.80
C GLN A 23 0.25 6.39 7.64
N TYR A 24 0.57 6.01 6.40
CA TYR A 24 0.18 6.74 5.20
C TYR A 24 -1.34 6.92 5.11
N ILE A 25 -2.10 5.83 5.29
CA ILE A 25 -3.57 5.86 5.27
C ILE A 25 -4.11 6.77 6.38
N THR A 26 -3.57 6.64 7.59
CA THR A 26 -4.06 7.39 8.75
C THR A 26 -3.81 8.90 8.61
N GLU A 27 -2.65 9.29 8.05
CA GLU A 27 -2.27 10.69 7.90
C GLU A 27 -2.94 11.39 6.70
N ARG A 28 -3.09 10.68 5.57
CA ARG A 28 -3.48 11.29 4.29
C ARG A 28 -4.91 10.99 3.87
N CYS A 29 -5.54 9.97 4.44
CA CYS A 29 -6.86 9.49 4.02
C CYS A 29 -7.90 9.52 5.17
N PRO A 30 -8.04 10.62 5.94
CA PRO A 30 -8.96 10.64 7.08
C PRO A 30 -10.44 10.54 6.66
N SER A 31 -10.76 10.88 5.41
CA SER A 31 -12.13 10.89 4.87
C SER A 31 -12.23 10.16 3.52
N ALA A 32 -11.26 9.31 3.20
CA ALA A 32 -11.21 8.59 1.94
C ALA A 32 -11.38 7.09 2.16
N ASP A 33 -12.09 6.44 1.25
CA ASP A 33 -12.16 4.98 1.23
C ASP A 33 -10.88 4.45 0.59
N VAL A 34 -10.20 3.53 1.29
CA VAL A 34 -8.95 2.93 0.82
C VAL A 34 -9.18 1.46 0.52
N VAL A 35 -8.89 1.07 -0.71
CA VAL A 35 -9.02 -0.30 -1.20
C VAL A 35 -7.64 -0.84 -1.58
N LEU A 36 -7.34 -2.04 -1.11
CA LEU A 36 -6.14 -2.77 -1.54
C LEU A 36 -6.43 -3.43 -2.89
N PHE A 37 -5.51 -3.30 -3.84
CA PHE A 37 -5.53 -4.07 -5.09
C PHE A 37 -4.18 -4.77 -5.31
N GLY A 38 -3.98 -5.35 -6.49
CA GLY A 38 -2.74 -6.03 -6.82
C GLY A 38 -2.58 -7.39 -6.14
N SER A 39 -1.33 -7.85 -6.00
CA SER A 39 -1.05 -9.23 -5.54
C SER A 39 -1.48 -9.48 -4.11
N ARG A 40 -1.36 -8.47 -3.23
CA ARG A 40 -1.82 -8.59 -1.84
C ARG A 40 -3.32 -8.76 -1.71
N ALA A 41 -4.10 -8.13 -2.58
CA ALA A 41 -5.55 -8.33 -2.60
C ALA A 41 -5.94 -9.72 -3.10
N ARG A 42 -5.18 -10.29 -4.05
CA ARG A 42 -5.41 -11.64 -4.59
C ARG A 42 -4.90 -12.77 -3.69
N GLY A 43 -3.96 -12.47 -2.80
CA GLY A 43 -3.31 -13.46 -1.93
C GLY A 43 -2.13 -14.18 -2.57
N ASP A 44 -1.69 -13.78 -3.76
CA ASP A 44 -0.52 -14.32 -4.48
C ASP A 44 0.77 -13.51 -4.23
N TYR A 45 0.87 -12.85 -3.06
CA TYR A 45 1.99 -11.99 -2.69
C TYR A 45 3.09 -12.73 -1.91
N HIS A 46 4.28 -12.14 -1.89
CA HIS A 46 5.37 -12.51 -0.98
C HIS A 46 5.76 -11.32 -0.09
N ALA A 47 6.58 -11.56 0.94
CA ALA A 47 6.96 -10.54 1.93
C ALA A 47 7.46 -9.22 1.30
N LEU A 48 8.22 -9.32 0.19
CA LEU A 48 8.77 -8.17 -0.53
C LEU A 48 7.90 -7.61 -1.67
N SER A 49 6.68 -8.13 -1.90
CA SER A 49 5.83 -7.58 -2.97
C SER A 49 5.48 -6.12 -2.64
N ASP A 50 5.01 -5.35 -3.61
CA ASP A 50 4.54 -3.97 -3.40
C ASP A 50 3.09 -3.91 -2.85
N TRP A 51 2.77 -2.81 -2.19
CA TRP A 51 1.43 -2.47 -1.73
C TRP A 51 0.78 -1.51 -2.73
N ASP A 52 -0.29 -1.98 -3.35
CA ASP A 52 -1.06 -1.21 -4.33
C ASP A 52 -2.38 -0.74 -3.71
N LEU A 53 -2.52 0.57 -3.52
CA LEU A 53 -3.66 1.19 -2.84
C LEU A 53 -4.46 2.06 -3.79
N ALA A 54 -5.78 1.87 -3.85
CA ALA A 54 -6.71 2.77 -4.49
C ALA A 54 -7.37 3.63 -3.41
N ILE A 55 -7.21 4.95 -3.52
CA ILE A 55 -7.69 5.94 -2.57
C ILE A 55 -8.83 6.70 -3.24
N ILE A 56 -10.05 6.37 -2.85
CA ILE A 56 -11.27 6.95 -3.39
C ILE A 56 -11.59 8.21 -2.59
N THR A 57 -11.56 9.36 -3.25
CA THR A 57 -11.79 10.67 -2.61
C THR A 57 -13.06 11.32 -3.17
N PRO A 58 -13.81 12.11 -2.40
CA PRO A 58 -14.98 12.81 -2.93
C PRO A 58 -14.64 13.77 -4.08
N ALA A 59 -13.50 14.45 -3.97
CA ALA A 59 -13.03 15.42 -4.95
C ALA A 59 -11.49 15.38 -5.08
N GLY A 60 -10.97 16.05 -6.10
CA GLY A 60 -9.53 16.16 -6.35
C GLY A 60 -9.18 15.87 -7.79
N LYS A 61 -7.95 15.41 -8.02
CA LYS A 61 -7.46 14.99 -9.33
C LYS A 61 -7.03 13.55 -9.28
N TYR A 62 -7.25 12.83 -10.38
CA TYR A 62 -6.62 11.54 -10.59
C TYR A 62 -5.10 11.72 -10.48
N ALA A 63 -4.46 10.89 -9.66
CA ALA A 63 -3.02 10.90 -9.49
C ALA A 63 -2.52 9.50 -9.18
N VAL A 64 -1.30 9.21 -9.66
CA VAL A 64 -0.57 8.01 -9.28
C VAL A 64 0.69 8.46 -8.56
N VAL A 65 0.82 8.06 -7.31
CA VAL A 65 1.97 8.35 -6.45
C VAL A 65 2.71 7.04 -6.19
N HIS A 66 4.04 7.10 -6.26
CA HIS A 66 4.90 5.99 -5.86
C HIS A 66 5.49 6.34 -4.50
N GLU A 67 5.35 5.41 -3.56
CA GLU A 67 5.84 5.49 -2.19
C GLU A 67 6.81 4.33 -1.95
N GLU A 68 7.51 4.35 -0.82
CA GLU A 68 8.45 3.27 -0.46
C GLU A 68 7.78 1.89 -0.33
N PHE A 69 6.47 1.86 -0.11
CA PHE A 69 5.69 0.63 0.00
C PHE A 69 5.13 0.14 -1.33
N GLY A 70 5.15 0.94 -2.41
CA GLY A 70 4.47 0.62 -3.67
C GLY A 70 3.72 1.82 -4.26
N GLN A 71 2.48 1.61 -4.66
CA GLN A 71 1.69 2.59 -5.40
C GLN A 71 0.44 3.05 -4.64
N ALA A 72 0.15 4.34 -4.69
CA ALA A 72 -1.10 4.93 -4.26
C ALA A 72 -1.79 5.64 -5.43
N VAL A 73 -2.97 5.17 -5.81
CA VAL A 73 -3.79 5.72 -6.90
C VAL A 73 -4.95 6.51 -6.31
N TYR A 74 -4.95 7.81 -6.52
CA TYR A 74 -6.03 8.70 -6.12
C TYR A 74 -7.13 8.72 -7.19
N LEU A 75 -8.35 8.41 -6.79
CA LEU A 75 -9.54 8.31 -7.63
C LEU A 75 -10.63 9.27 -7.12
N PRO A 76 -10.71 10.51 -7.64
CA PRO A 76 -11.76 11.45 -7.23
C PRO A 76 -13.11 11.07 -7.86
N LEU A 77 -14.16 10.98 -7.04
CA LEU A 77 -15.53 10.73 -7.49
C LEU A 77 -16.10 11.90 -8.28
N SER A 78 -15.71 13.14 -7.96
CA SER A 78 -16.11 14.34 -8.71
C SER A 78 -15.65 14.37 -10.18
N ALA A 79 -14.81 13.42 -10.61
CA ALA A 79 -14.36 13.29 -11.99
C ALA A 79 -15.29 12.41 -12.85
N TYR A 80 -16.39 11.90 -12.28
CA TYR A 80 -17.43 11.10 -12.92
C TYR A 80 -18.81 11.69 -12.62
#